data_AF-A0A812IPA1-F1
#
_entry.id   AF-A0A812IPA1-F1
#
_cell.length_a   1.000
_cell.length_b   1.000
_cell.length_c   1.000
_cell.angle_alpha   90.00
_cell.angle_beta   90.00
_cell.angle_gamma   90.00
#
_symmetry.space_group_name_H-M   'P 1'
#
loop_
_entity.id
_entity.type
_entity.pdbx_description
1 polymer ?
#
loop_
_entity_poly.entity_id
_entity_poly.type
_entity_poly.pdbx_seq_one_letter_code
_entity_poly.pdbx_strand_id
1 'polypeptide(L)'
;MLDTFDRRAFTAPLSDGQPVTHDVYSKGDGGPTVVIIQELPGIGPQTVSLANTFVEHGYQVVLPHLFGPLGKVSLVGNVARVFCLRREFKLFEKNASSPIVDWLKALCRDLKTQREASAIGVIGMCLTGNFAISLMADEHVLAGVASQPSMPLFDQHALHMSADEVNQARQRLDEHGPMLALRFAGDKLCTADKFRALDQAFNNDKKRITLVELPGNGHSVLTLDLIKGGTPAQQALDDGLTEFLPISSSAHLILPSLLTDWPDQGLAFDVGVHFGTLIAVIAYFRADLLQMATAVATYPAHRIYKPEIDLVFKLALATLPVMVAGLLGKDLIEAHLRSVPVIATTTIVFGILLWLADRKPGKQDLLSWGQAAFVGGMQMLALIPGTSRSGITITAALMVGLSRTGAARFSFLLAIPTILGAQVLLSIDLARDAAQQQWWDLVSGAVLSGLAAYTCIHFFIALVERTGMTPYVIYRLLLGTALFAIYLL
;
A
#
# COMPACT_ATOMS: atom_id res chain seq x y z
N MET A 1 -14.52 -20.46 -7.25
CA MET A 1 -13.71 -19.22 -7.51
C MET A 1 -14.18 -18.48 -8.75
N LEU A 2 -14.35 -19.15 -9.89
CA LEU A 2 -14.88 -18.55 -11.12
C LEU A 2 -16.37 -18.87 -11.34
N ASP A 3 -17.06 -19.39 -10.33
CA ASP A 3 -18.44 -19.89 -10.45
C ASP A 3 -19.45 -18.77 -10.76
N THR A 4 -19.06 -17.52 -10.50
CA THR A 4 -19.84 -16.32 -10.86
C THR A 4 -19.44 -15.70 -12.20
N PHE A 5 -18.57 -16.35 -12.98
CA PHE A 5 -18.15 -15.88 -14.31
C PHE A 5 -18.80 -16.73 -15.39
N ASP A 6 -19.25 -16.08 -16.45
CA ASP A 6 -19.73 -16.75 -17.66
C ASP A 6 -18.54 -17.32 -18.42
N ARG A 7 -18.52 -18.65 -18.58
CA ARG A 7 -17.48 -19.35 -19.33
C ARG A 7 -17.93 -19.57 -20.77
N ARG A 8 -17.06 -19.26 -21.73
CA ARG A 8 -17.19 -19.66 -23.14
C ARG A 8 -15.87 -20.16 -23.71
N ALA A 9 -15.92 -21.09 -24.66
CA ALA A 9 -14.74 -21.44 -25.45
C ALA A 9 -14.60 -20.44 -26.62
N PHE A 10 -13.38 -20.00 -26.90
CA PHE A 10 -13.07 -19.11 -28.02
C PHE A 10 -11.95 -19.69 -28.87
N THR A 11 -12.19 -19.79 -30.18
CA THR A 11 -11.26 -20.36 -31.16
C THR A 11 -10.83 -19.28 -32.15
N ALA A 12 -9.52 -19.10 -32.32
CA ALA A 12 -8.96 -18.19 -33.31
C ALA A 12 -7.62 -18.73 -33.84
N PRO A 13 -7.20 -18.33 -35.06
CA PRO A 13 -5.91 -18.71 -35.59
C PRO A 13 -4.75 -18.01 -34.87
N LEU A 14 -3.66 -18.74 -34.67
CA LEU A 14 -2.34 -18.20 -34.32
C LEU A 14 -1.66 -17.58 -35.56
N SER A 15 -0.50 -16.94 -35.33
CA SER A 15 0.31 -16.33 -36.40
C SER A 15 0.80 -17.30 -37.49
N ASP A 16 0.86 -18.60 -37.19
CA ASP A 16 1.19 -19.67 -38.14
C ASP A 16 -0.04 -20.27 -38.85
N GLY A 17 -1.22 -19.71 -38.60
CA GLY A 17 -2.50 -20.13 -39.17
C GLY A 17 -3.16 -21.32 -38.45
N GLN A 18 -2.54 -21.92 -37.43
CA GLN A 18 -3.17 -23.00 -36.69
C GLN A 18 -4.25 -22.48 -35.74
N PRO A 19 -5.49 -23.03 -35.77
CA PRO A 19 -6.53 -22.62 -34.84
C PRO A 19 -6.25 -23.18 -33.44
N VAL A 20 -6.34 -22.32 -32.43
CA VAL A 20 -6.25 -22.71 -31.02
C VAL A 20 -7.49 -22.26 -30.27
N THR A 21 -7.93 -23.09 -29.32
CA THR A 21 -9.10 -22.86 -28.49
C THR A 21 -8.71 -22.69 -27.04
N HIS A 22 -9.12 -21.59 -26.42
CA HIS A 22 -9.01 -21.39 -24.98
C HIS A 22 -10.37 -21.05 -24.36
N ASP A 23 -10.50 -21.36 -23.08
CA ASP A 23 -11.62 -20.87 -22.28
C ASP A 23 -11.47 -19.38 -21.98
N VAL A 24 -12.57 -18.66 -22.02
CA VAL A 24 -12.68 -17.23 -21.70
C VAL A 24 -13.77 -17.07 -20.66
N TYR A 25 -13.43 -16.44 -19.54
CA TYR A 25 -14.35 -16.17 -18.43
C TYR A 25 -14.71 -14.69 -18.41
N SER A 26 -16.00 -14.35 -18.34
CA SER A 26 -16.47 -12.96 -18.37
C SER A 26 -17.38 -12.64 -17.20
N LYS A 27 -17.36 -11.40 -16.70
CA LYS A 27 -18.24 -10.93 -15.61
C LYS A 27 -18.46 -9.41 -15.70
N GLY A 28 -19.64 -8.95 -15.28
CA GLY A 28 -20.02 -7.53 -15.26
C GLY A 28 -20.89 -7.12 -16.46
N ASP A 29 -21.68 -6.05 -16.27
CA ASP A 29 -22.73 -5.63 -17.19
C ASP A 29 -22.37 -4.31 -17.90
N GLY A 30 -22.23 -4.35 -19.24
CA GLY A 30 -22.38 -3.20 -20.16
C GLY A 30 -21.40 -2.02 -20.08
N GLY A 31 -20.44 -2.01 -19.15
CA GLY A 31 -19.41 -0.97 -19.03
C GLY A 31 -18.20 -1.16 -19.96
N PRO A 32 -17.18 -0.27 -19.88
CA PRO A 32 -15.91 -0.47 -20.57
C PRO A 32 -15.30 -1.84 -20.23
N THR A 33 -14.72 -2.50 -21.24
CA THR A 33 -14.20 -3.87 -21.08
C THR A 33 -12.73 -3.84 -20.70
N VAL A 34 -12.34 -4.61 -19.69
CA VAL A 34 -10.94 -4.86 -19.31
C VAL A 34 -10.61 -6.33 -19.51
N VAL A 35 -9.66 -6.60 -20.41
CA VAL A 35 -9.10 -7.94 -20.62
C VAL A 35 -7.89 -8.10 -19.70
N ILE A 36 -7.99 -8.97 -18.69
CA ILE A 36 -6.89 -9.24 -17.75
C ILE A 36 -6.23 -10.56 -18.13
N ILE A 37 -5.01 -10.47 -18.65
CA ILE A 37 -4.21 -11.61 -19.10
C ILE A 37 -3.39 -12.12 -17.92
N GLN A 38 -3.65 -13.38 -17.54
CA GLN A 38 -3.09 -14.06 -16.38
C GLN A 38 -1.55 -14.03 -16.28
N GLU A 39 -1.03 -14.13 -15.06
CA GLU A 39 0.37 -14.44 -14.77
C GLU A 39 0.58 -15.95 -14.53
N LEU A 40 1.84 -16.38 -14.36
CA LEU A 40 2.13 -17.72 -13.83
C LEU A 40 1.80 -17.77 -12.33
N PRO A 41 1.16 -18.85 -11.83
CA PRO A 41 0.97 -20.15 -12.47
C PRO A 41 -0.35 -20.36 -13.24
N GLY A 42 -1.22 -19.34 -13.37
CA GLY A 42 -2.54 -19.45 -13.98
C GLY A 42 -3.53 -18.45 -13.36
N ILE A 43 -4.83 -18.61 -13.61
CA ILE A 43 -5.87 -17.81 -12.93
C ILE A 43 -6.00 -18.31 -11.48
N GLY A 44 -5.46 -17.54 -10.54
CA GLY A 44 -5.52 -17.78 -9.11
C GLY A 44 -6.46 -16.81 -8.36
N PRO A 45 -6.60 -16.97 -7.03
CA PRO A 45 -7.45 -16.11 -6.21
C PRO A 45 -7.14 -14.61 -6.33
N GLN A 46 -5.86 -14.25 -6.47
CA GLN A 46 -5.43 -12.86 -6.58
C GLN A 46 -5.87 -12.23 -7.90
N THR A 47 -5.76 -12.97 -9.01
CA THR A 47 -6.27 -12.52 -10.32
C THR A 47 -7.80 -12.34 -10.30
N VAL A 48 -8.51 -13.24 -9.61
CA VAL A 48 -9.97 -13.13 -9.45
C VAL A 48 -10.34 -11.96 -8.53
N SER A 49 -9.56 -11.69 -7.49
CA SER A 49 -9.75 -10.51 -6.63
C SER A 49 -9.61 -9.23 -7.44
N LEU A 50 -8.54 -9.10 -8.24
CA LEU A 50 -8.34 -7.96 -9.14
C LEU A 50 -9.51 -7.81 -10.12
N ALA A 51 -9.96 -8.91 -10.71
CA ALA A 51 -11.12 -8.93 -11.60
C ALA A 51 -12.39 -8.43 -10.91
N ASN A 52 -12.68 -8.89 -9.69
CA ASN A 52 -13.86 -8.45 -8.95
C ASN A 52 -13.79 -6.95 -8.60
N THR A 53 -12.61 -6.41 -8.26
CA THR A 53 -12.45 -4.97 -8.02
C THR A 53 -12.84 -4.15 -9.25
N PHE A 54 -12.46 -4.57 -10.46
CA PHE A 54 -12.90 -3.89 -11.70
C PHE A 54 -14.42 -4.00 -11.90
N VAL A 55 -15.01 -5.17 -11.64
CA VAL A 55 -16.46 -5.36 -11.74
C VAL A 55 -17.21 -4.46 -10.76
N GLU A 56 -16.73 -4.32 -9.51
CA GLU A 56 -17.30 -3.42 -8.50
C GLU A 56 -17.26 -1.94 -8.93
N HIS A 57 -16.30 -1.57 -9.77
CA HIS A 57 -16.17 -0.22 -10.33
C HIS A 57 -16.91 -0.05 -11.67
N GLY A 58 -17.78 -1.00 -12.03
CA GLY A 58 -18.64 -0.91 -13.21
C GLY A 58 -17.97 -1.30 -14.54
N TYR A 59 -16.81 -1.97 -14.50
CA TYR A 59 -16.18 -2.51 -15.70
C TYR A 59 -16.72 -3.91 -16.03
N GLN A 60 -16.76 -4.23 -17.31
CA GLN A 60 -16.85 -5.62 -17.74
C GLN A 60 -15.44 -6.22 -17.73
N VAL A 61 -15.26 -7.38 -17.10
CA VAL A 61 -13.96 -8.06 -17.05
C VAL A 61 -13.99 -9.34 -17.87
N VAL A 62 -12.91 -9.55 -18.64
CA VAL A 62 -12.69 -10.76 -19.44
C VAL A 62 -11.34 -11.37 -19.07
N LEU A 63 -11.33 -12.66 -18.72
CA LEU A 63 -10.17 -13.44 -18.32
C LEU A 63 -9.94 -14.59 -19.32
N PRO A 64 -9.02 -14.45 -20.29
CA PRO A 64 -8.60 -15.57 -21.13
C PRO A 64 -7.74 -16.56 -20.33
N HIS A 65 -8.14 -17.83 -20.32
CA HIS A 65 -7.40 -18.90 -19.65
C HIS A 65 -6.37 -19.53 -20.59
N LEU A 66 -5.17 -18.94 -20.61
CA LEU A 66 -4.12 -19.29 -21.56
C LEU A 66 -3.27 -20.49 -21.11
N PHE A 67 -3.02 -20.63 -19.82
CA PHE A 67 -2.18 -21.70 -19.28
C PHE A 67 -2.45 -22.00 -17.80
N GLY A 68 -1.94 -23.14 -17.33
CA GLY A 68 -1.95 -23.50 -15.91
C GLY A 68 -3.32 -23.92 -15.36
N PRO A 69 -3.38 -24.51 -14.15
CA PRO A 69 -4.61 -24.90 -13.49
C PRO A 69 -5.34 -23.69 -12.89
N LEU A 70 -6.67 -23.73 -12.92
CA LEU A 70 -7.50 -22.79 -12.18
C LEU A 70 -7.34 -23.02 -10.66
N GLY A 71 -7.10 -21.96 -9.91
CA GLY A 71 -7.11 -21.98 -8.45
C GLY A 71 -5.94 -22.69 -7.76
N LYS A 72 -4.89 -23.14 -8.47
CA LYS A 72 -3.69 -23.73 -7.84
C LYS A 72 -2.47 -22.82 -7.98
N VAL A 73 -1.65 -22.76 -6.92
CA VAL A 73 -0.49 -21.86 -6.80
C VAL A 73 0.85 -22.56 -7.11
N SER A 74 0.86 -23.83 -7.55
CA SER A 74 2.11 -24.56 -7.78
C SER A 74 2.90 -23.99 -8.98
N LEU A 75 4.11 -23.48 -8.74
CA LEU A 75 5.00 -22.99 -9.81
C LEU A 75 5.71 -24.12 -10.57
N VAL A 76 6.25 -25.12 -9.87
CA VAL A 76 7.18 -26.12 -10.45
C VAL A 76 6.54 -26.92 -11.59
N GLY A 77 5.32 -27.43 -11.40
CA GLY A 77 4.62 -28.19 -12.44
C GLY A 77 4.12 -27.34 -13.61
N ASN A 78 3.91 -26.04 -13.40
CA ASN A 78 3.31 -25.14 -14.40
C ASN A 78 4.35 -24.42 -15.25
N VAL A 79 5.51 -24.11 -14.68
CA VAL A 79 6.69 -23.70 -15.47
C VAL A 79 6.98 -24.78 -16.51
N ALA A 80 7.04 -26.06 -16.12
CA ALA A 80 7.23 -27.17 -17.06
C ALA A 80 6.19 -27.18 -18.20
N ARG A 81 4.91 -26.93 -17.91
CA ARG A 81 3.84 -26.86 -18.92
C ARG A 81 3.98 -25.67 -19.86
N VAL A 82 4.34 -24.49 -19.36
CA VAL A 82 4.58 -23.31 -20.20
C VAL A 82 5.80 -23.51 -21.09
N PHE A 83 6.84 -24.18 -20.60
CA PHE A 83 7.96 -24.64 -21.43
C PHE A 83 7.53 -25.67 -22.49
N CYS A 84 6.52 -26.52 -22.22
CA CYS A 84 5.94 -27.40 -23.24
C CYS A 84 5.15 -26.64 -24.32
N LEU A 85 4.56 -25.48 -23.98
CA LEU A 85 3.84 -24.59 -24.90
C LEU A 85 4.75 -23.55 -25.59
N ARG A 86 6.08 -23.75 -25.57
CA ARG A 86 7.06 -22.80 -26.12
C ARG A 86 6.82 -22.36 -27.57
N ARG A 87 6.10 -23.14 -28.38
CA ARG A 87 5.74 -22.78 -29.77
C ARG A 87 4.67 -21.69 -29.82
N GLU A 88 3.69 -21.74 -28.93
CA GLU A 88 2.61 -20.76 -28.82
C GLU A 88 3.09 -19.45 -28.18
N PHE A 89 4.04 -19.54 -27.24
CA PHE A 89 4.49 -18.41 -26.42
C PHE A 89 5.86 -17.81 -26.77
N LYS A 90 6.61 -18.44 -27.70
CA LYS A 90 7.96 -18.03 -28.16
C LYS A 90 8.85 -17.39 -27.08
N LEU A 91 8.96 -18.06 -25.92
CA LEU A 91 9.47 -17.50 -24.65
C LEU A 91 10.87 -16.84 -24.68
N PHE A 92 11.66 -17.08 -25.74
CA PHE A 92 13.05 -16.64 -25.87
C PHE A 92 13.34 -15.80 -27.12
N GLU A 93 12.34 -15.55 -27.97
CA GLU A 93 12.57 -14.79 -29.21
C GLU A 93 12.70 -13.29 -28.93
N LYS A 94 13.70 -12.64 -29.51
CA LYS A 94 13.99 -11.22 -29.21
C LYS A 94 13.20 -10.24 -30.08
N ASN A 95 13.02 -10.58 -31.36
CA ASN A 95 12.54 -9.68 -32.42
C ASN A 95 11.21 -10.13 -33.05
N ALA A 96 10.42 -10.92 -32.34
CA ALA A 96 9.14 -11.42 -32.82
C ALA A 96 8.16 -11.56 -31.66
N SER A 97 6.90 -11.21 -31.91
CA SER A 97 5.80 -11.47 -30.98
C SER A 97 5.47 -12.96 -30.90
N SER A 98 4.95 -13.33 -29.74
CA SER A 98 4.35 -14.63 -29.52
C SER A 98 3.07 -14.81 -30.36
N PRO A 99 2.86 -15.99 -31.01
CA PRO A 99 1.64 -16.29 -31.77
C PRO A 99 0.34 -16.08 -31.00
N ILE A 100 0.37 -16.23 -29.67
CA ILE A 100 -0.80 -16.00 -28.81
C ILE A 100 -1.30 -14.55 -28.85
N VAL A 101 -0.45 -13.59 -29.22
CA VAL A 101 -0.83 -12.19 -29.35
C VAL A 101 -1.88 -12.03 -30.46
N ASP A 102 -1.76 -12.76 -31.56
CA ASP A 102 -2.75 -12.68 -32.65
C ASP A 102 -4.09 -13.32 -32.26
N TRP A 103 -4.04 -14.37 -31.44
CA TRP A 103 -5.25 -14.93 -30.82
C TRP A 103 -5.91 -13.91 -29.86
N LEU A 104 -5.12 -13.19 -29.06
CA LEU A 104 -5.61 -12.14 -28.17
C LEU A 104 -6.18 -10.93 -28.94
N LYS A 105 -5.58 -10.55 -30.06
CA LYS A 105 -6.12 -9.53 -30.99
C LYS A 105 -7.47 -9.98 -31.56
N ALA A 106 -7.58 -11.24 -31.97
CA ALA A 106 -8.84 -11.80 -32.44
C ALA A 106 -9.93 -11.81 -31.34
N LEU A 107 -9.55 -12.10 -30.09
CA LEU A 107 -10.45 -12.00 -28.95
C LEU A 107 -10.93 -10.55 -28.72
N CYS A 108 -10.04 -9.55 -28.78
CA CYS A 108 -10.42 -8.14 -28.63
C CYS A 108 -11.39 -7.69 -29.75
N ARG A 109 -11.15 -8.13 -31.00
CA ARG A 109 -12.04 -7.90 -32.14
C ARG A 109 -13.43 -8.51 -31.94
N ASP A 110 -13.49 -9.75 -31.48
CA ASP A 110 -14.75 -10.44 -31.16
C ASP A 110 -15.53 -9.72 -30.05
N LEU A 111 -14.85 -9.29 -28.98
CA LEU A 111 -15.46 -8.53 -27.88
C LEU A 111 -16.03 -7.18 -28.34
N LYS A 112 -15.34 -6.47 -29.23
CA LYS A 112 -15.86 -5.23 -29.83
C LYS A 112 -17.13 -5.49 -30.66
N THR A 113 -17.13 -6.57 -31.43
CA THR A 113 -18.22 -6.91 -32.38
C THR A 113 -19.48 -7.40 -31.67
N GLN A 114 -19.34 -8.21 -30.61
CA GLN A 114 -20.49 -8.87 -29.98
C GLN A 114 -21.34 -7.98 -29.06
N ARG A 115 -20.81 -6.87 -28.53
CA ARG A 115 -21.45 -6.17 -27.39
C ARG A 115 -21.44 -4.64 -27.44
N GLU A 116 -21.10 -4.01 -28.56
CA GLU A 116 -20.87 -2.54 -28.61
C GLU A 116 -19.93 -2.06 -27.49
N ALA A 117 -18.90 -2.85 -27.12
CA ALA A 117 -17.96 -2.45 -26.06
C ALA A 117 -17.41 -1.06 -26.40
N SER A 118 -17.72 -0.06 -25.59
CA SER A 118 -17.39 1.34 -25.91
C SER A 118 -15.88 1.55 -25.97
N ALA A 119 -15.14 0.84 -25.13
CA ALA A 119 -13.68 0.87 -24.98
C ALA A 119 -13.16 -0.48 -24.49
N ILE A 120 -11.99 -0.92 -25.00
CA ILE A 120 -11.26 -2.09 -24.49
C ILE A 120 -9.93 -1.63 -23.89
N GLY A 121 -9.73 -1.94 -22.62
CA GLY A 121 -8.44 -1.86 -21.93
C GLY A 121 -7.83 -3.25 -21.74
N VAL A 122 -6.51 -3.34 -21.71
CA VAL A 122 -5.79 -4.61 -21.49
C VAL A 122 -4.82 -4.50 -20.30
N ILE A 123 -4.75 -5.56 -19.51
CA ILE A 123 -3.79 -5.70 -18.42
C ILE A 123 -3.01 -7.00 -18.62
N GLY A 124 -1.70 -6.92 -18.71
CA GLY A 124 -0.81 -8.08 -18.77
C GLY A 124 0.10 -8.13 -17.54
N MET A 125 0.43 -9.32 -17.08
CA MET A 125 1.19 -9.54 -15.84
C MET A 125 2.33 -10.55 -16.03
N CYS A 126 3.51 -10.26 -15.47
CA CYS A 126 4.69 -11.12 -15.57
C CYS A 126 5.02 -11.39 -17.05
N LEU A 127 4.95 -12.65 -17.47
CA LEU A 127 5.16 -13.10 -18.85
C LEU A 127 4.26 -12.35 -19.83
N THR A 128 3.00 -12.15 -19.45
CA THR A 128 1.97 -11.57 -20.33
C THR A 128 1.99 -10.04 -20.29
N GLY A 129 2.83 -9.43 -19.45
CA GLY A 129 3.05 -7.98 -19.42
C GLY A 129 3.49 -7.44 -20.79
N ASN A 130 4.36 -8.17 -21.50
CA ASN A 130 4.75 -7.81 -22.87
C ASN A 130 3.61 -7.95 -23.87
N PHE A 131 2.68 -8.89 -23.68
CA PHE A 131 1.54 -9.06 -24.58
C PHE A 131 0.59 -7.87 -24.50
N ALA A 132 0.42 -7.25 -23.32
CA ALA A 132 -0.34 -6.02 -23.18
C ALA A 132 0.29 -4.87 -23.98
N ILE A 133 1.63 -4.82 -24.09
CA ILE A 133 2.34 -3.83 -24.91
C ILE A 133 2.09 -4.12 -26.40
N SER A 134 2.23 -5.37 -26.84
CA SER A 134 1.96 -5.76 -28.24
C SER A 134 0.50 -5.53 -28.64
N LEU A 135 -0.44 -5.69 -27.71
CA LEU A 135 -1.86 -5.45 -27.95
C LEU A 135 -2.21 -3.96 -28.16
N MET A 136 -1.37 -3.03 -27.71
CA MET A 136 -1.55 -1.61 -28.04
C MET A 136 -1.40 -1.30 -29.53
N ALA A 137 -0.81 -2.21 -30.32
CA ALA A 137 -0.80 -2.08 -31.78
C ALA A 137 -2.16 -2.38 -32.42
N ASP A 138 -3.10 -3.01 -31.72
CA ASP A 138 -4.43 -3.32 -32.24
C ASP A 138 -5.36 -2.10 -32.16
N GLU A 139 -6.16 -1.88 -33.21
CA GLU A 139 -7.06 -0.73 -33.29
C GLU A 139 -8.22 -0.78 -32.28
N HIS A 140 -8.53 -1.97 -31.76
CA HIS A 140 -9.64 -2.19 -30.83
C HIS A 140 -9.25 -1.90 -29.37
N VAL A 141 -7.95 -1.80 -29.07
CA VAL A 141 -7.41 -1.57 -27.73
C VAL A 141 -7.11 -0.08 -27.55
N LEU A 142 -7.66 0.52 -26.48
CA LEU A 142 -7.55 1.95 -26.19
C LEU A 142 -6.59 2.26 -25.04
N ALA A 143 -6.39 1.33 -24.12
CA ALA A 143 -5.53 1.53 -22.95
C ALA A 143 -4.83 0.22 -22.56
N GLY A 144 -3.62 0.33 -22.03
CA GLY A 144 -2.81 -0.82 -21.64
C GLY A 144 -2.13 -0.61 -20.29
N VAL A 145 -2.02 -1.70 -19.52
CA VAL A 145 -1.17 -1.78 -18.32
C VAL A 145 -0.28 -3.00 -18.44
N ALA A 146 1.03 -2.78 -18.53
CA ALA A 146 2.05 -3.81 -18.51
C ALA A 146 2.62 -3.93 -17.09
N SER A 147 2.15 -4.91 -16.33
CA SER A 147 2.61 -5.17 -14.97
C SER A 147 3.81 -6.13 -15.02
N GLN A 148 4.98 -5.68 -14.57
CA GLN A 148 6.25 -6.41 -14.52
C GLN A 148 6.59 -7.21 -15.81
N PRO A 149 6.61 -6.57 -17.00
CA PRO A 149 6.89 -7.26 -18.25
C PRO A 149 8.24 -7.98 -18.21
N SER A 150 8.23 -9.32 -18.27
CA SER A 150 9.43 -10.15 -18.05
C SER A 150 10.03 -10.75 -19.32
N MET A 151 9.45 -10.48 -20.49
CA MET A 151 9.88 -11.07 -21.76
C MET A 151 10.83 -10.17 -22.58
N PRO A 152 11.73 -10.75 -23.39
CA PRO A 152 12.03 -12.19 -23.46
C PRO A 152 12.80 -12.64 -22.23
N LEU A 153 12.62 -13.90 -21.84
CA LEU A 153 13.34 -14.45 -20.69
C LEU A 153 14.85 -14.46 -20.99
N PHE A 154 15.66 -14.07 -19.99
CA PHE A 154 17.13 -13.97 -20.05
C PHE A 154 17.74 -12.85 -20.91
N ASP A 155 16.94 -11.99 -21.53
CA ASP A 155 17.45 -10.77 -22.16
C ASP A 155 16.62 -9.55 -21.75
N GLN A 156 17.19 -8.77 -20.84
CA GLN A 156 16.53 -7.58 -20.31
C GLN A 156 16.61 -6.38 -21.26
N HIS A 157 17.44 -6.41 -22.31
CA HIS A 157 17.58 -5.31 -23.26
C HIS A 157 16.65 -5.42 -24.48
N ALA A 158 16.03 -6.58 -24.69
CA ALA A 158 15.07 -6.82 -25.78
C ALA A 158 13.60 -6.68 -25.31
N LEU A 159 12.67 -6.52 -26.24
CA LEU A 159 11.25 -6.26 -25.95
C LEU A 159 10.29 -7.41 -26.27
N HIS A 160 10.76 -8.47 -26.94
CA HIS A 160 9.91 -9.57 -27.42
C HIS A 160 8.81 -9.06 -28.37
N MET A 161 9.20 -8.15 -29.27
CA MET A 161 8.32 -7.51 -30.25
C MET A 161 9.09 -7.33 -31.55
N SER A 162 8.39 -7.38 -32.69
CA SER A 162 8.97 -6.96 -33.97
C SER A 162 9.05 -5.43 -34.08
N ALA A 163 9.91 -4.92 -34.95
CA ALA A 163 10.04 -3.47 -35.18
C ALA A 163 8.73 -2.85 -35.71
N ASP A 164 8.00 -3.58 -36.57
CA ASP A 164 6.72 -3.14 -37.12
C ASP A 164 5.65 -3.00 -36.03
N GLU A 165 5.61 -3.93 -35.07
CA GLU A 165 4.68 -3.85 -33.94
C GLU A 165 5.01 -2.71 -32.99
N VAL A 166 6.30 -2.45 -32.73
CA VAL A 166 6.72 -1.28 -31.94
C VAL A 166 6.27 0.01 -32.64
N ASN A 167 6.47 0.12 -33.96
CA ASN A 167 6.05 1.29 -34.72
C ASN A 167 4.52 1.48 -34.71
N GLN A 168 3.75 0.41 -34.90
CA GLN A 168 2.29 0.45 -34.84
C GLN A 168 1.79 0.83 -33.44
N ALA A 169 2.32 0.21 -32.39
CA ALA A 169 1.97 0.57 -31.02
C ALA A 169 2.32 2.02 -30.69
N ARG A 170 3.45 2.56 -31.18
CA ARG A 170 3.81 3.97 -31.01
C ARG A 170 2.78 4.90 -31.65
N GLN A 171 2.38 4.62 -32.89
CA GLN A 171 1.36 5.40 -33.60
C GLN A 171 0.03 5.39 -32.85
N ARG A 172 -0.40 4.22 -32.39
CA ARG A 172 -1.65 4.05 -31.64
C ARG A 172 -1.63 4.79 -30.29
N LEU A 173 -0.52 4.74 -29.57
CA LEU A 173 -0.33 5.48 -28.32
C LEU A 173 -0.28 6.99 -28.54
N ASP A 174 0.17 7.45 -29.71
CA ASP A 174 0.13 8.87 -30.06
C ASP A 174 -1.29 9.41 -30.23
N GLU A 175 -2.22 8.56 -30.67
CA GLU A 175 -3.65 8.86 -30.84
C GLU A 175 -4.44 8.79 -29.51
N HIS A 176 -4.17 7.80 -28.66
CA HIS A 176 -5.01 7.47 -27.49
C HIS A 176 -4.41 7.91 -26.15
N GLY A 177 -3.14 8.32 -26.15
CA GLY A 177 -2.41 8.69 -24.94
C GLY A 177 -1.57 7.54 -24.38
N PRO A 178 -0.74 7.82 -23.36
CA PRO A 178 0.26 6.89 -22.89
C PRO A 178 -0.34 5.73 -22.11
N MET A 179 0.22 4.53 -22.31
CA MET A 179 -0.06 3.36 -21.47
C MET A 179 0.80 3.37 -20.20
N LEU A 180 0.50 2.46 -19.26
CA LEU A 180 1.29 2.28 -18.03
C LEU A 180 2.17 1.04 -18.10
N ALA A 181 3.38 1.13 -17.58
CA ALA A 181 4.17 -0.04 -17.22
C ALA A 181 4.64 0.07 -15.77
N LEU A 182 4.47 -1.01 -15.00
CA LEU A 182 4.75 -1.05 -13.57
C LEU A 182 5.85 -2.06 -13.26
N ARG A 183 6.77 -1.74 -12.35
CA ARG A 183 7.74 -2.70 -11.78
C ARG A 183 8.06 -2.37 -10.33
N PHE A 184 8.59 -3.34 -9.59
CA PHE A 184 9.35 -3.05 -8.38
C PHE A 184 10.81 -2.72 -8.71
N ALA A 185 11.43 -1.81 -7.95
CA ALA A 185 12.80 -1.35 -8.16
C ALA A 185 13.82 -2.51 -8.13
N GLY A 186 13.63 -3.46 -7.23
CA GLY A 186 14.46 -4.65 -7.05
C GLY A 186 13.97 -5.92 -7.78
N ASP A 187 13.00 -5.80 -8.68
CA ASP A 187 12.50 -6.92 -9.48
C ASP A 187 13.62 -7.53 -10.34
N LYS A 188 13.86 -8.83 -10.17
CA LYS A 188 14.92 -9.60 -10.86
C LYS A 188 14.50 -10.10 -12.24
N LEU A 189 13.20 -10.16 -12.54
CA LEU A 189 12.64 -10.66 -13.79
C LEU A 189 12.25 -9.51 -14.73
N CYS A 190 11.85 -8.37 -14.19
CA CYS A 190 11.69 -7.10 -14.89
C CYS A 190 12.67 -6.06 -14.30
N THR A 191 13.93 -6.08 -14.76
CA THR A 191 15.00 -5.23 -14.22
C THR A 191 14.91 -3.77 -14.71
N ALA A 192 15.75 -2.90 -14.16
CA ALA A 192 15.87 -1.52 -14.64
C ALA A 192 16.23 -1.47 -16.12
N ASP A 193 16.98 -2.46 -16.61
CA ASP A 193 17.41 -2.55 -18.01
C ASP A 193 16.23 -2.81 -18.94
N LYS A 194 15.24 -3.58 -18.48
CA LYS A 194 13.97 -3.77 -19.18
C LYS A 194 13.21 -2.47 -19.35
N PHE A 195 13.10 -1.69 -18.27
CA PHE A 195 12.46 -0.38 -18.32
C PHE A 195 13.23 0.61 -19.19
N ARG A 196 14.57 0.58 -19.17
CA ARG A 196 15.40 1.37 -20.08
C ARG A 196 15.18 0.98 -21.54
N ALA A 197 15.06 -0.31 -21.86
CA ALA A 197 14.76 -0.77 -23.21
C ALA A 197 13.37 -0.30 -23.68
N LEU A 198 12.37 -0.35 -22.79
CA LEU A 198 11.02 0.18 -23.07
C LEU A 198 11.06 1.69 -23.30
N ASP A 199 11.78 2.43 -22.46
CA ASP A 199 11.93 3.88 -22.57
C ASP A 199 12.58 4.27 -23.90
N GLN A 200 13.67 3.59 -24.28
CA GLN A 200 14.36 3.84 -25.55
C GLN A 200 13.47 3.54 -26.76
N ALA A 201 12.68 2.48 -26.70
CA ALA A 201 11.84 2.08 -27.83
C ALA A 201 10.57 2.91 -27.99
N PHE A 202 9.98 3.42 -26.89
CA PHE A 202 8.67 4.08 -26.94
C PHE A 202 8.70 5.56 -26.60
N ASN A 203 9.68 6.03 -25.82
CA ASN A 203 9.71 7.37 -25.24
C ASN A 203 10.81 8.31 -25.79
N ASN A 204 11.55 7.90 -26.83
CA ASN A 204 12.68 8.66 -27.35
C ASN A 204 12.37 10.09 -27.83
N ASP A 205 11.18 10.34 -28.39
CA ASP A 205 10.71 11.63 -28.90
C ASP A 205 9.45 12.14 -28.18
N LYS A 206 8.62 11.24 -27.66
CA LYS A 206 7.36 11.56 -26.97
C LYS A 206 7.05 10.49 -25.94
N LYS A 207 6.53 10.89 -24.78
CA LYS A 207 6.17 9.95 -23.70
C LYS A 207 4.93 9.13 -24.07
N ARG A 208 5.11 7.88 -24.50
CA ARG A 208 4.06 6.91 -24.89
C ARG A 208 3.84 5.81 -23.86
N ILE A 209 4.84 5.51 -23.03
CA ILE A 209 4.70 4.64 -21.87
C ILE A 209 5.08 5.41 -20.62
N THR A 210 4.15 5.53 -19.68
CA THR A 210 4.45 6.02 -18.33
C THR A 210 5.02 4.86 -17.52
N LEU A 211 6.34 4.90 -17.33
CA LEU A 211 7.09 3.95 -16.53
C LEU A 211 6.97 4.31 -15.06
N VAL A 212 6.41 3.40 -14.27
CA VAL A 212 6.22 3.54 -12.82
C VAL A 212 7.06 2.49 -12.11
N GLU A 213 7.94 2.96 -11.23
CA GLU A 213 8.77 2.11 -10.40
C GLU A 213 8.33 2.24 -8.94
N LEU A 214 7.96 1.10 -8.35
CA LEU A 214 7.55 0.98 -6.95
C LEU A 214 8.74 0.52 -6.11
N PRO A 215 8.89 0.99 -4.86
CA PRO A 215 9.92 0.46 -3.96
C PRO A 215 9.60 -1.01 -3.59
N GLY A 216 10.63 -1.88 -3.58
CA GLY A 216 10.48 -3.29 -3.20
C GLY A 216 11.30 -4.24 -4.08
N ASN A 217 11.33 -5.53 -3.71
CA ASN A 217 12.04 -6.59 -4.44
C ASN A 217 11.09 -7.65 -5.04
N GLY A 218 9.78 -7.38 -4.99
CA GLY A 218 8.75 -8.27 -5.54
C GLY A 218 8.75 -8.32 -7.07
N HIS A 219 7.92 -9.17 -7.64
CA HIS A 219 7.71 -9.26 -9.09
C HIS A 219 6.26 -8.91 -9.48
N SER A 220 5.26 -9.59 -8.92
CA SER A 220 3.82 -9.48 -9.22
C SER A 220 3.15 -8.19 -8.69
N VAL A 221 3.35 -7.06 -9.36
CA VAL A 221 2.93 -5.70 -8.95
C VAL A 221 1.41 -5.48 -8.80
N LEU A 222 0.57 -6.28 -9.45
CA LEU A 222 -0.90 -6.15 -9.35
C LEU A 222 -1.59 -7.32 -8.61
N THR A 223 -0.80 -8.30 -8.17
CA THR A 223 -1.32 -9.56 -7.62
C THR A 223 -0.43 -10.02 -6.46
N LEU A 224 0.39 -11.06 -6.66
CA LEU A 224 1.09 -11.74 -5.57
C LEU A 224 2.02 -10.82 -4.80
N ASP A 225 2.74 -9.89 -5.42
CA ASP A 225 3.74 -9.04 -4.78
C ASP A 225 3.26 -7.62 -4.46
N LEU A 226 2.12 -7.19 -5.03
CA LEU A 226 1.29 -6.16 -4.40
C LEU A 226 0.87 -6.62 -3.00
N ILE A 227 0.62 -7.93 -2.87
CA ILE A 227 0.28 -8.62 -1.63
C ILE A 227 1.53 -9.13 -0.86
N LYS A 228 2.69 -9.37 -1.53
CA LYS A 228 4.00 -9.77 -0.95
C LYS A 228 5.04 -8.63 -0.85
N GLY A 229 4.59 -7.38 -0.82
CA GLY A 229 5.04 -6.55 0.31
C GLY A 229 4.75 -7.26 1.65
N GLY A 230 3.77 -8.16 1.66
CA GLY A 230 3.43 -9.06 2.75
C GLY A 230 2.43 -8.40 3.68
N THR A 231 1.79 -9.22 4.53
CA THR A 231 1.29 -8.77 5.83
C THR A 231 2.23 -7.72 6.45
N PRO A 232 3.57 -7.91 6.44
CA PRO A 232 4.56 -6.89 6.80
C PRO A 232 4.44 -5.54 6.09
N ALA A 233 4.52 -5.44 4.76
CA ALA A 233 4.47 -4.13 4.10
C ALA A 233 3.09 -3.46 4.25
N GLN A 234 2.02 -4.24 4.20
CA GLN A 234 0.67 -3.71 4.41
C GLN A 234 0.51 -3.24 5.85
N GLN A 235 0.96 -4.02 6.83
CA GLN A 235 1.01 -3.63 8.24
C GLN A 235 1.92 -2.42 8.46
N ALA A 236 3.08 -2.35 7.82
CA ALA A 236 3.99 -1.21 7.90
C ALA A 236 3.39 0.05 7.28
N LEU A 237 2.68 -0.09 6.15
CA LEU A 237 1.94 0.98 5.50
C LEU A 237 0.79 1.45 6.39
N ASP A 238 -0.03 0.52 6.88
CA ASP A 238 -1.17 0.79 7.74
C ASP A 238 -0.70 1.44 9.05
N ASP A 239 0.34 0.94 9.69
CA ASP A 239 0.94 1.57 10.89
C ASP A 239 1.55 2.92 10.57
N GLY A 240 2.29 3.06 9.47
CA GLY A 240 2.84 4.35 9.07
C GLY A 240 1.75 5.41 8.81
N LEU A 241 0.64 5.02 8.17
CA LEU A 241 -0.50 5.89 7.89
C LEU A 241 -1.34 6.16 9.15
N THR A 242 -1.51 5.19 10.04
CA THR A 242 -2.46 5.29 11.15
C THR A 242 -1.82 5.74 12.48
N GLU A 243 -0.48 5.67 12.62
CA GLU A 243 0.24 6.08 13.83
C GLU A 243 0.02 7.57 14.15
N PHE A 244 0.06 8.41 13.11
CA PHE A 244 -0.09 9.86 13.24
C PHE A 244 -1.50 10.37 12.92
N LEU A 245 -2.34 9.57 12.26
CA LEU A 245 -3.75 9.89 12.10
C LEU A 245 -4.53 9.57 13.39
N PRO A 246 -5.50 10.40 13.78
CA PRO A 246 -6.31 10.15 14.97
C PRO A 246 -7.40 9.10 14.69
N ILE A 247 -7.02 7.91 14.21
CA ILE A 247 -7.92 6.82 13.76
C ILE A 247 -7.61 5.45 14.38
N SER A 248 -6.59 5.35 15.22
CA SER A 248 -6.17 4.14 15.98
C SER A 248 -5.51 3.03 15.16
N SER A 249 -4.17 2.98 15.15
CA SER A 249 -3.40 1.87 14.55
C SER A 249 -3.85 0.50 15.05
N SER A 250 -3.98 0.28 16.36
CA SER A 250 -4.45 -1.00 16.93
C SER A 250 -5.82 -1.50 16.43
N ALA A 251 -6.72 -0.60 16.01
CA ALA A 251 -8.01 -1.00 15.43
C ALA A 251 -7.89 -1.45 13.96
N HIS A 252 -6.87 -0.97 13.24
CA HIS A 252 -6.56 -1.40 11.89
C HIS A 252 -5.72 -2.68 11.90
N LEU A 253 -4.81 -2.81 12.87
CA LEU A 253 -3.97 -4.01 13.02
C LEU A 253 -4.76 -5.28 13.36
N ILE A 254 -5.90 -5.16 14.06
CA ILE A 254 -6.73 -6.32 14.39
C ILE A 254 -7.68 -6.73 13.25
N LEU A 255 -7.97 -5.84 12.29
CA LEU A 255 -8.92 -6.15 11.21
C LEU A 255 -8.49 -7.35 10.36
N PRO A 256 -7.23 -7.46 9.92
CA PRO A 256 -6.85 -8.56 9.06
C PRO A 256 -6.92 -9.92 9.75
N SER A 257 -6.55 -10.01 11.02
CA SER A 257 -6.66 -11.27 11.78
C SER A 257 -8.11 -11.70 12.06
N LEU A 258 -9.08 -10.77 11.98
CA LEU A 258 -10.51 -11.07 12.10
C LEU A 258 -11.16 -11.46 10.77
N LEU A 259 -10.63 -10.95 9.65
CA LEU A 259 -11.21 -11.15 8.32
C LEU A 259 -10.53 -12.25 7.51
N THR A 260 -9.34 -12.67 7.93
CA THR A 260 -8.49 -13.61 7.20
C THR A 260 -7.63 -14.43 8.18
N ASP A 261 -7.06 -15.55 7.73
CA ASP A 261 -6.11 -16.36 8.52
C ASP A 261 -4.71 -15.71 8.63
N TRP A 262 -4.63 -14.38 8.71
CA TRP A 262 -3.35 -13.65 8.74
C TRP A 262 -2.66 -13.78 10.10
N PRO A 263 -1.44 -14.35 10.15
CA PRO A 263 -0.70 -14.46 11.40
C PRO A 263 -0.08 -13.12 11.81
N ASP A 264 -0.01 -12.90 13.13
CA ASP A 264 0.77 -11.82 13.72
C ASP A 264 2.25 -11.92 13.26
N GLN A 265 2.83 -10.81 12.80
CA GLN A 265 4.21 -10.74 12.31
C GLN A 265 5.24 -10.71 13.45
N GLY A 266 4.75 -10.59 14.69
CA GLY A 266 5.53 -10.74 15.90
C GLY A 266 6.24 -9.47 16.35
N LEU A 267 6.63 -9.46 17.62
CA LEU A 267 7.13 -8.28 18.34
C LEU A 267 8.27 -7.54 17.63
N ALA A 268 9.19 -8.27 17.00
CA ALA A 268 10.33 -7.66 16.32
C ALA A 268 9.93 -6.82 15.11
N PHE A 269 8.89 -7.25 14.40
CA PHE A 269 8.38 -6.56 13.23
C PHE A 269 7.69 -5.26 13.65
N ASP A 270 6.83 -5.30 14.68
CA ASP A 270 6.19 -4.12 15.28
C ASP A 270 7.23 -3.09 15.75
N VAL A 271 8.30 -3.55 16.42
CA VAL A 271 9.43 -2.70 16.82
C VAL A 271 10.10 -2.08 15.60
N GLY A 272 10.31 -2.82 14.50
CA GLY A 272 10.87 -2.28 13.26
C GLY A 272 10.01 -1.19 12.65
N VAL A 273 8.71 -1.44 12.51
CA VAL A 273 7.73 -0.52 11.93
C VAL A 273 7.63 0.77 12.76
N HIS A 274 7.51 0.68 14.09
CA HIS A 274 7.51 1.85 14.97
C HIS A 274 8.82 2.65 14.90
N PHE A 275 9.97 1.98 14.73
CA PHE A 275 11.23 2.68 14.49
C PHE A 275 11.19 3.50 13.20
N GLY A 276 10.58 2.96 12.15
CA GLY A 276 10.29 3.68 10.90
C GLY A 276 9.50 4.97 11.13
N THR A 277 8.38 4.88 11.85
CA THR A 277 7.55 6.05 12.19
C THR A 277 8.30 7.10 13.02
N LEU A 278 9.18 6.67 13.93
CA LEU A 278 10.03 7.55 14.74
C LEU A 278 11.02 8.33 13.86
N ILE A 279 11.68 7.65 12.93
CA ILE A 279 12.58 8.31 11.96
C ILE A 279 11.81 9.33 11.13
N ALA A 280 10.61 8.98 10.67
CA ALA A 280 9.78 9.86 9.85
C ALA A 280 9.43 11.18 10.55
N VAL A 281 8.98 11.12 11.80
CA VAL A 281 8.63 12.32 12.56
C VAL A 281 9.86 13.16 12.90
N ILE A 282 11.01 12.53 13.19
CA ILE A 282 12.29 13.25 13.38
C ILE A 282 12.72 13.94 12.08
N ALA A 283 12.62 13.25 10.94
CA ALA A 283 12.99 13.79 9.64
C ALA A 283 12.07 14.94 9.22
N TYR A 284 10.77 14.85 9.50
CA TYR A 284 9.78 15.88 9.22
C TYR A 284 10.02 17.14 10.06
N PHE A 285 10.20 16.97 11.38
CA PHE A 285 10.45 18.07 12.31
C PHE A 285 11.94 18.42 12.49
N ARG A 286 12.82 17.98 11.58
CA ARG A 286 14.29 18.15 11.74
C ARG A 286 14.72 19.58 12.03
N ALA A 287 14.08 20.56 11.39
CA ALA A 287 14.41 21.97 11.59
C ALA A 287 13.98 22.47 12.98
N ASP A 288 12.80 22.05 13.45
CA ASP A 288 12.30 22.35 14.80
C ASP A 288 13.18 21.68 15.87
N LEU A 289 13.56 20.41 15.65
CA LEU A 289 14.40 19.64 16.57
C LEU A 289 15.83 20.19 16.65
N LEU A 290 16.42 20.61 15.52
CA LEU A 290 17.74 21.26 15.50
C LEU A 290 17.72 22.60 16.25
N GLN A 291 16.63 23.36 16.14
CA GLN A 291 16.43 24.59 16.90
C GLN A 291 16.32 24.30 18.40
N MET A 292 15.54 23.29 18.80
CA MET A 292 15.46 22.83 20.20
C MET A 292 16.80 22.38 20.74
N ALA A 293 17.51 21.51 20.00
CA ALA A 293 18.81 20.99 20.40
C ALA A 293 19.84 22.10 20.57
N THR A 294 19.88 23.05 19.63
CA THR A 294 20.79 24.20 19.68
C THR A 294 20.42 25.14 20.82
N ALA A 295 19.13 25.39 21.06
CA ALA A 295 18.66 26.22 22.17
C ALA A 295 19.07 25.63 23.52
N VAL A 296 18.89 24.33 23.72
CA VAL A 296 19.30 23.63 24.95
C VAL A 296 20.83 23.60 25.10
N ALA A 297 21.57 23.27 24.03
CA ALA A 297 23.03 23.15 24.08
C ALA A 297 23.74 24.49 24.36
N THR A 298 23.17 25.60 23.87
CA THR A 298 23.74 26.94 24.04
C THR A 298 23.29 27.63 25.34
N TYR A 299 22.26 27.11 26.01
CA TYR A 299 21.72 27.67 27.25
C TYR A 299 22.75 27.78 28.39
N PRO A 300 23.62 26.79 28.69
CA PRO A 300 24.61 26.92 29.76
C PRO A 300 25.58 28.09 29.55
N ALA A 301 25.94 28.37 28.30
CA ALA A 301 26.91 29.40 27.92
C ALA A 301 26.27 30.80 27.88
N HIS A 302 25.07 30.94 27.32
CA HIS A 302 24.46 32.26 27.10
C HIS A 302 23.38 32.62 28.12
N ARG A 303 22.83 31.65 28.86
CA ARG A 303 21.75 31.83 29.86
C ARG A 303 20.47 32.48 29.32
N ILE A 304 20.26 32.46 28.00
CA ILE A 304 19.05 32.96 27.35
C ILE A 304 18.02 31.84 27.25
N TYR A 305 16.89 32.00 27.96
CA TYR A 305 15.79 31.03 27.92
C TYR A 305 14.92 31.25 26.68
N LYS A 306 15.02 30.34 25.70
CA LYS A 306 14.26 30.43 24.46
C LYS A 306 12.98 29.59 24.51
N PRO A 307 11.93 29.92 23.72
CA PRO A 307 10.69 29.15 23.67
C PRO A 307 10.88 27.66 23.34
N GLU A 308 11.91 27.31 22.58
CA GLU A 308 12.21 25.92 22.24
C GLU A 308 12.64 25.09 23.46
N ILE A 309 13.31 25.72 24.43
CA ILE A 309 13.71 25.08 25.70
C ILE A 309 12.46 24.75 26.53
N ASP A 310 11.53 25.71 26.62
CA ASP A 310 10.25 25.56 27.31
C ASP A 310 9.42 24.42 26.71
N LEU A 311 9.38 24.32 25.38
CA LEU A 311 8.72 23.23 24.67
C LEU A 311 9.36 21.87 24.97
N VAL A 312 10.70 21.77 24.98
CA VAL A 312 11.41 20.51 25.34
C VAL A 312 10.99 20.01 26.72
N PHE A 313 10.96 20.90 27.72
CA PHE A 313 10.56 20.49 29.07
C PHE A 313 9.07 20.14 29.18
N LYS A 314 8.19 20.83 28.44
CA LYS A 314 6.76 20.48 28.37
C LYS A 314 6.53 19.12 27.72
N LEU A 315 7.28 18.79 26.68
CA LEU A 315 7.26 17.46 26.05
C LEU A 315 7.76 16.38 27.02
N ALA A 316 8.86 16.64 27.74
CA ALA A 316 9.37 15.72 28.76
C ALA A 316 8.32 15.49 29.86
N LEU A 317 7.74 16.56 30.40
CA LEU A 317 6.68 16.48 31.42
C LEU A 317 5.47 15.68 30.92
N ALA A 318 5.03 15.93 29.69
CA ALA A 318 3.89 15.24 29.11
C ALA A 318 4.16 13.75 28.80
N THR A 319 5.42 13.35 28.63
CA THR A 319 5.79 11.97 28.33
C THR A 319 5.86 11.08 29.58
N LEU A 320 6.24 11.66 30.73
CA LEU A 320 6.47 10.90 31.96
C LEU A 320 5.28 10.01 32.40
N PRO A 321 4.01 10.49 32.42
CA PRO A 321 2.90 9.70 32.92
C PRO A 321 2.68 8.40 32.13
N VAL A 322 2.70 8.47 30.79
CA VAL A 322 2.49 7.28 29.95
C VAL A 322 3.64 6.29 30.04
N MET A 323 4.88 6.77 30.17
CA MET A 323 6.05 5.90 30.34
C MET A 323 5.97 5.11 31.64
N VAL A 324 5.62 5.78 32.75
CA VAL A 324 5.46 5.14 34.05
C VAL A 324 4.29 4.15 34.04
N ALA A 325 3.13 4.57 33.51
CA ALA A 325 1.95 3.71 33.43
C ALA A 325 2.18 2.49 32.53
N GLY A 326 2.86 2.66 31.39
CA GLY A 326 3.18 1.56 30.48
C GLY A 326 4.14 0.55 31.10
N LEU A 327 5.16 1.02 31.83
CA LEU A 327 6.11 0.16 32.54
C LEU A 327 5.44 -0.65 33.67
N LEU A 328 4.58 -0.02 34.47
CA LEU A 328 3.92 -0.68 35.60
C LEU A 328 2.72 -1.53 35.19
N GLY A 329 2.09 -1.23 34.05
CA GLY A 329 0.85 -1.83 33.59
C GLY A 329 0.99 -2.85 32.45
N LYS A 330 2.21 -3.14 31.97
CA LYS A 330 2.47 -3.99 30.78
C LYS A 330 1.67 -5.29 30.81
N ASP A 331 1.80 -6.07 31.88
CA ASP A 331 1.18 -7.40 32.01
C ASP A 331 -0.36 -7.32 32.03
N LEU A 332 -0.91 -6.30 32.70
CA LEU A 332 -2.36 -6.08 32.79
C LEU A 332 -2.96 -5.76 31.41
N ILE A 333 -2.26 -4.90 30.64
CA ILE A 333 -2.69 -4.46 29.31
C ILE A 333 -2.70 -5.66 28.35
N GLU A 334 -1.62 -6.44 28.34
CA GLU A 334 -1.50 -7.63 27.48
C GLU A 334 -2.55 -8.69 27.82
N ALA A 335 -2.84 -8.92 29.10
CA ALA A 335 -3.77 -9.95 29.54
C ALA A 335 -5.25 -9.61 29.35
N HIS A 336 -5.66 -8.34 29.47
CA HIS A 336 -7.09 -8.00 29.60
C HIS A 336 -7.63 -6.97 28.62
N LEU A 337 -6.78 -6.18 27.95
CA LEU A 337 -7.25 -5.03 27.17
C LEU A 337 -7.20 -5.22 25.65
N ARG A 338 -6.59 -6.31 25.15
CA ARG A 338 -6.42 -6.58 23.71
C ARG A 338 -7.60 -7.31 23.05
N SER A 339 -8.82 -7.20 23.59
CA SER A 339 -10.00 -7.86 23.01
C SER A 339 -10.72 -6.98 21.98
N VAL A 340 -11.34 -7.60 20.97
CA VAL A 340 -12.11 -6.91 19.93
C VAL A 340 -13.18 -5.96 20.51
N PRO A 341 -13.97 -6.35 21.52
CA PRO A 341 -14.97 -5.45 22.11
C PRO A 341 -14.35 -4.20 22.76
N VAL A 342 -13.19 -4.34 23.41
CA VAL A 342 -12.48 -3.20 24.00
C VAL A 342 -12.02 -2.25 22.90
N ILE A 343 -11.37 -2.76 21.86
CA ILE A 343 -10.85 -1.96 20.73
C ILE A 343 -12.00 -1.25 20.01
N ALA A 344 -13.11 -1.95 19.74
CA ALA A 344 -14.27 -1.36 19.09
C ALA A 344 -14.90 -0.24 19.95
N THR A 345 -15.08 -0.49 21.25
CA THR A 345 -15.65 0.48 22.20
C THR A 345 -14.80 1.74 22.29
N THR A 346 -13.49 1.59 22.53
CA THR A 346 -12.59 2.75 22.66
C THR A 346 -12.44 3.49 21.34
N THR A 347 -12.43 2.81 20.20
CA THR A 347 -12.43 3.45 18.87
C THR A 347 -13.63 4.39 18.71
N ILE A 348 -14.82 3.97 19.12
CA ILE A 348 -16.04 4.80 19.07
C ILE A 348 -16.00 5.92 20.12
N VAL A 349 -15.79 5.59 21.40
CA VAL A 349 -15.85 6.55 22.50
C VAL A 349 -14.85 7.70 22.30
N PHE A 350 -13.61 7.39 21.97
CA PHE A 350 -12.60 8.42 21.75
C PHE A 350 -12.77 9.13 20.39
N GLY A 351 -13.45 8.51 19.42
CA GLY A 351 -13.94 9.22 18.22
C GLY A 351 -14.96 10.30 18.57
N ILE A 352 -15.92 9.99 19.45
CA ILE A 352 -16.90 10.96 19.95
C ILE A 352 -16.21 12.08 20.75
N LEU A 353 -15.25 11.74 21.63
CA LEU A 353 -14.50 12.74 22.38
C LEU A 353 -13.70 13.69 21.47
N LEU A 354 -13.05 13.17 20.44
CA LEU A 354 -12.36 13.97 19.43
C LEU A 354 -13.32 14.94 18.73
N TRP A 355 -14.51 14.47 18.37
CA TRP A 355 -15.54 15.32 17.78
C TRP A 355 -16.01 16.44 18.70
N LEU A 356 -16.23 16.13 19.98
CA LEU A 356 -16.61 17.12 20.98
C LEU A 356 -15.52 18.18 21.17
N ALA A 357 -14.25 17.78 21.16
CA ALA A 357 -13.12 18.69 21.27
C ALA A 357 -12.94 19.58 20.03
N ASP A 358 -13.13 19.04 18.81
CA ASP A 358 -12.95 19.78 17.57
C ASP A 358 -14.10 20.75 17.22
N ARG A 359 -15.24 20.67 17.91
CA ARG A 359 -16.38 21.57 17.69
C ARG A 359 -16.07 23.04 17.97
N LYS A 360 -15.15 23.32 18.88
CA LYS A 360 -14.73 24.68 19.25
C LYS A 360 -13.21 24.71 19.42
N PRO A 361 -12.45 24.61 18.31
CA PRO A 361 -11.00 24.65 18.40
C PRO A 361 -10.58 26.03 18.90
N GLY A 362 -9.57 26.06 19.76
CA GLY A 362 -9.04 27.32 20.24
C GLY A 362 -8.12 27.98 19.21
N LYS A 363 -7.48 29.08 19.63
CA LYS A 363 -6.57 29.89 18.79
C LYS A 363 -5.13 29.90 19.30
N GLN A 364 -4.85 29.14 20.35
CA GLN A 364 -3.52 29.11 20.97
C GLN A 364 -2.62 28.16 20.18
N ASP A 365 -1.36 28.53 19.98
CA ASP A 365 -0.38 27.64 19.33
C ASP A 365 0.56 26.97 20.34
N LEU A 366 0.59 27.45 21.59
CA LEU A 366 1.48 26.97 22.65
C LEU A 366 0.70 26.61 23.91
N LEU A 367 1.09 25.52 24.56
CA LEU A 367 0.54 25.08 25.85
C LEU A 367 1.22 25.79 27.01
N SER A 368 0.48 26.07 28.08
CA SER A 368 1.05 26.29 29.42
C SER A 368 1.51 24.97 30.05
N TRP A 369 2.27 25.04 31.14
CA TRP A 369 2.76 23.87 31.88
C TRP A 369 1.63 22.97 32.41
N GLY A 370 0.57 23.57 32.97
CA GLY A 370 -0.60 22.82 33.45
C GLY A 370 -1.34 22.11 32.31
N GLN A 371 -1.46 22.76 31.15
CA GLN A 371 -2.08 22.15 29.98
C GLN A 371 -1.20 21.02 29.39
N ALA A 372 0.13 21.17 29.36
CA ALA A 372 1.05 20.11 28.94
C ALA A 372 0.97 18.88 29.87
N ALA A 373 0.93 19.10 31.19
CA ALA A 373 0.72 18.02 32.17
C ALA A 373 -0.62 17.31 31.96
N PHE A 374 -1.70 18.05 31.68
CA PHE A 374 -3.01 17.48 31.35
C PHE A 374 -2.96 16.61 30.09
N VAL A 375 -2.35 17.10 29.00
CA VAL A 375 -2.18 16.31 27.77
C VAL A 375 -1.39 15.02 28.04
N GLY A 376 -0.32 15.09 28.83
CA GLY A 376 0.46 13.92 29.23
C GLY A 376 -0.31 12.92 30.10
N GLY A 377 -1.13 13.41 31.02
CA GLY A 377 -2.02 12.56 31.82
C GLY A 377 -3.05 11.84 30.95
N MET A 378 -3.66 12.55 30.00
CA MET A 378 -4.59 11.96 29.02
C MET A 378 -3.90 10.95 28.09
N GLN A 379 -2.62 11.14 27.77
CA GLN A 379 -1.85 10.20 26.95
C GLN A 379 -1.75 8.80 27.59
N MET A 380 -1.90 8.65 28.92
CA MET A 380 -1.96 7.32 29.55
C MET A 380 -3.11 6.45 29.01
N LEU A 381 -4.22 7.05 28.58
CA LEU A 381 -5.35 6.33 28.00
C LEU A 381 -4.99 5.68 26.66
N ALA A 382 -3.92 6.13 26.00
CA ALA A 382 -3.40 5.52 24.78
C ALA A 382 -2.91 4.08 24.99
N LEU A 383 -2.62 3.69 26.24
CA LEU A 383 -2.26 2.32 26.60
C LEU A 383 -3.43 1.34 26.43
N ILE A 384 -4.67 1.83 26.37
CA ILE A 384 -5.85 1.01 26.09
C ILE A 384 -6.00 0.87 24.57
N PRO A 385 -5.90 -0.35 23.99
CA PRO A 385 -6.06 -0.58 22.56
C PRO A 385 -7.36 0.02 22.00
N GLY A 386 -7.30 0.58 20.79
CA GLY A 386 -8.41 1.31 20.13
C GLY A 386 -8.50 2.82 20.44
N THR A 387 -7.79 3.32 21.45
CA THR A 387 -7.87 4.74 21.86
C THR A 387 -7.24 5.70 20.86
N SER A 388 -6.22 5.27 20.11
CA SER A 388 -5.31 6.12 19.30
C SER A 388 -4.49 7.09 20.15
N ARG A 389 -3.16 6.92 20.16
CA ARG A 389 -2.24 7.80 20.89
C ARG A 389 -2.30 9.23 20.35
N SER A 390 -2.14 9.41 19.04
CA SER A 390 -2.30 10.71 18.38
C SER A 390 -3.71 11.28 18.56
N GLY A 391 -4.75 10.44 18.52
CA GLY A 391 -6.14 10.83 18.76
C GLY A 391 -6.38 11.43 20.13
N ILE A 392 -5.92 10.77 21.21
CA ILE A 392 -6.18 11.25 22.58
C ILE A 392 -5.36 12.50 22.93
N THR A 393 -4.10 12.60 22.47
CA THR A 393 -3.26 13.78 22.70
C THR A 393 -3.77 14.99 21.92
N ILE A 394 -4.20 14.80 20.67
CA ILE A 394 -4.86 15.86 19.87
C ILE A 394 -6.17 16.29 20.54
N THR A 395 -6.99 15.34 20.98
CA THR A 395 -8.25 15.62 21.68
C THR A 395 -7.99 16.47 22.93
N ALA A 396 -7.03 16.06 23.77
CA ALA A 396 -6.68 16.79 24.98
C ALA A 396 -6.13 18.20 24.67
N ALA A 397 -5.28 18.33 23.64
CA ALA A 397 -4.74 19.61 23.20
C ALA A 397 -5.83 20.55 22.67
N LEU A 398 -6.79 20.05 21.91
CA LEU A 398 -7.96 20.82 21.45
C LEU A 398 -8.83 21.26 22.63
N MET A 399 -9.08 20.37 23.61
CA MET A 399 -9.88 20.68 24.80
C MET A 399 -9.30 21.83 25.64
N VAL A 400 -7.97 21.94 25.67
CA VAL A 400 -7.29 23.04 26.38
C VAL A 400 -7.10 24.30 25.54
N GLY A 401 -7.61 24.31 24.30
CA GLY A 401 -7.71 25.52 23.47
C GLY A 401 -6.60 25.71 22.43
N LEU A 402 -5.89 24.64 22.04
CA LEU A 402 -4.97 24.74 20.91
C LEU A 402 -5.72 24.83 19.58
N SER A 403 -5.07 25.49 18.61
CA SER A 403 -5.43 25.40 17.20
C SER A 403 -5.27 23.95 16.72
N ARG A 404 -5.96 23.56 15.65
CA ARG A 404 -5.87 22.19 15.10
C ARG A 404 -4.44 21.83 14.68
N THR A 405 -3.77 22.78 14.03
CA THR A 405 -2.37 22.66 13.61
C THR A 405 -1.43 22.63 14.82
N GLY A 406 -1.66 23.47 15.84
CA GLY A 406 -0.92 23.44 17.10
C GLY A 406 -1.07 22.11 17.84
N ALA A 407 -2.29 21.60 17.96
CA ALA A 407 -2.60 20.32 18.59
C ALA A 407 -1.92 19.14 17.86
N ALA A 408 -1.98 19.13 16.52
CA ALA A 408 -1.30 18.14 15.70
C ALA A 408 0.23 18.19 15.89
N ARG A 409 0.83 19.38 15.78
CA ARG A 409 2.28 19.57 15.95
C ARG A 409 2.75 19.15 17.34
N PHE A 410 2.06 19.55 18.40
CA PHE A 410 2.42 19.16 19.76
C PHE A 410 2.32 17.64 19.96
N SER A 411 1.24 17.02 19.50
CA SER A 411 1.04 15.56 19.53
C SER A 411 2.16 14.79 18.81
N PHE A 412 2.59 15.28 17.64
CA PHE A 412 3.63 14.63 16.85
C PHE A 412 5.02 14.81 17.45
N LEU A 413 5.33 15.97 18.03
CA LEU A 413 6.56 16.15 18.79
C LEU A 413 6.57 15.30 20.06
N LEU A 414 5.42 15.15 20.74
CA LEU A 414 5.26 14.27 21.91
C LEU A 414 5.41 12.78 21.57
N ALA A 415 5.16 12.41 20.30
CA ALA A 415 5.42 11.07 19.77
C ALA A 415 6.87 10.63 19.97
N ILE A 416 7.81 11.54 19.72
CA ILE A 416 9.23 11.23 19.64
C ILE A 416 9.74 10.60 20.94
N PRO A 417 9.65 11.27 22.11
CA PRO A 417 10.12 10.68 23.37
C PRO A 417 9.26 9.48 23.81
N THR A 418 7.98 9.44 23.46
CA THR A 418 7.07 8.34 23.82
C THR A 418 7.42 7.05 23.05
N ILE A 419 7.51 7.12 21.72
CA ILE A 419 7.89 5.99 20.86
C ILE A 419 9.33 5.58 21.18
N LEU A 420 10.27 6.52 21.30
CA LEU A 420 11.65 6.19 21.67
C LEU A 420 11.73 5.41 22.99
N GLY A 421 10.97 5.84 24.00
CA GLY A 421 10.88 5.13 25.28
C GLY A 421 10.36 3.71 25.14
N ALA A 422 9.25 3.51 24.41
CA ALA A 422 8.71 2.17 24.14
C ALA A 422 9.69 1.29 23.35
N GLN A 423 10.35 1.86 22.34
CA GLN A 423 11.34 1.16 21.50
C GLN A 423 12.52 0.65 22.31
N VAL A 424 13.05 1.46 23.24
CA VAL A 424 14.16 1.04 24.11
C VAL A 424 13.75 -0.16 24.97
N LEU A 425 12.54 -0.15 25.53
CA LEU A 425 12.04 -1.25 26.36
C LEU A 425 11.84 -2.54 25.55
N LEU A 426 11.15 -2.45 24.41
CA LEU A 426 10.84 -3.61 23.57
C LEU A 426 12.09 -4.19 22.89
N SER A 427 13.10 -3.36 22.57
CA SER A 427 14.36 -3.83 21.99
C SER A 427 15.20 -4.64 22.99
N ILE A 428 15.09 -4.35 24.30
CA ILE A 428 15.76 -5.13 25.34
C ILE A 428 15.12 -6.53 25.45
N ASP A 429 13.80 -6.61 25.37
CA ASP A 429 13.07 -7.88 25.36
C ASP A 429 13.44 -8.70 24.11
N LEU A 430 13.46 -8.06 22.93
CA LEU A 430 13.82 -8.71 21.67
C LEU A 430 15.28 -9.23 21.65
N ALA A 431 16.22 -8.50 22.26
CA ALA A 431 17.61 -8.91 22.34
C ALA A 431 17.83 -10.21 23.14
N ARG A 432 16.86 -10.58 24.00
CA ARG A 432 16.92 -11.81 24.80
C ARG A 432 16.44 -13.05 24.03
N ASP A 433 15.61 -12.87 23.00
CA ASP A 433 14.97 -13.94 22.22
C ASP A 433 15.52 -14.05 20.77
N ALA A 434 16.72 -13.53 20.50
CA ALA A 434 17.25 -13.25 19.16
C ALA A 434 17.68 -14.48 18.29
N ALA A 435 17.01 -15.63 18.41
CA ALA A 435 17.23 -16.79 17.56
C ALA A 435 16.11 -16.89 16.50
N GLN A 436 16.45 -16.62 15.23
CA GLN A 436 15.59 -16.69 14.02
C GLN A 436 14.90 -15.40 13.51
N GLN A 437 15.45 -14.20 13.78
CA GLN A 437 14.88 -12.98 13.19
C GLN A 437 15.33 -12.74 11.73
N GLN A 438 14.36 -12.55 10.83
CA GLN A 438 14.59 -12.26 9.42
C GLN A 438 14.77 -10.74 9.22
N TRP A 439 16.02 -10.27 9.27
CA TRP A 439 16.40 -8.85 9.26
C TRP A 439 15.85 -8.03 8.09
N TRP A 440 15.56 -8.68 6.95
CA TRP A 440 15.00 -8.01 5.78
C TRP A 440 13.56 -7.52 5.98
N ASP A 441 12.73 -8.29 6.68
CA ASP A 441 11.34 -7.92 6.94
C ASP A 441 11.28 -6.72 7.91
N LEU A 442 12.15 -6.72 8.92
CA LEU A 442 12.29 -5.61 9.86
C LEU A 442 12.73 -4.31 9.18
N VAL A 443 13.79 -4.35 8.36
CA VAL A 443 14.31 -3.15 7.68
C VAL A 443 13.31 -2.62 6.65
N SER A 444 12.70 -3.51 5.85
CA SER A 444 11.70 -3.10 4.86
C SER A 444 10.43 -2.53 5.50
N GLY A 445 9.95 -3.13 6.60
CA GLY A 445 8.85 -2.60 7.41
C GLY A 445 9.16 -1.21 7.97
N ALA A 446 10.37 -1.02 8.53
CA ALA A 446 10.83 0.29 9.01
C ALA A 446 10.82 1.34 7.89
N VAL A 447 11.36 1.01 6.70
CA VAL A 447 11.44 1.96 5.58
C VAL A 447 10.04 2.33 5.06
N LEU A 448 9.19 1.33 4.82
CA LEU A 448 7.84 1.55 4.30
C LEU A 448 6.98 2.35 5.29
N SER A 449 7.02 1.98 6.56
CA SER A 449 6.32 2.71 7.61
C SER A 449 6.85 4.13 7.76
N GLY A 450 8.16 4.33 7.66
CA GLY A 450 8.75 5.65 7.70
C GLY A 450 8.31 6.55 6.53
N LEU A 451 8.28 6.02 5.30
CA LEU A 451 7.81 6.78 4.13
C LEU A 451 6.32 7.11 4.23
N ALA A 452 5.50 6.13 4.65
CA ALA A 452 4.07 6.29 4.88
C ALA A 452 3.80 7.34 5.97
N ALA A 453 4.49 7.25 7.10
CA ALA A 453 4.39 8.20 8.20
C ALA A 453 4.80 9.61 7.81
N TYR A 454 5.91 9.78 7.10
CA TYR A 454 6.37 11.10 6.66
C TYR A 454 5.33 11.77 5.76
N THR A 455 4.80 11.00 4.81
CA THR A 455 3.79 11.44 3.86
C THR A 455 2.48 11.77 4.58
N CYS A 456 2.06 10.92 5.52
CA CYS A 456 0.90 11.12 6.37
C CYS A 456 1.01 12.40 7.20
N ILE A 457 2.13 12.62 7.91
CA ILE A 457 2.34 13.82 8.72
C ILE A 457 2.22 15.08 7.85
N HIS A 458 2.86 15.07 6.68
CA HIS A 458 2.83 16.20 5.76
C HIS A 458 1.39 16.55 5.32
N PHE A 459 0.66 15.55 4.80
CA PHE A 459 -0.70 15.77 4.33
C PHE A 459 -1.69 16.05 5.46
N PHE A 460 -1.55 15.39 6.62
CA PHE A 460 -2.42 15.63 7.76
C PHE A 460 -2.33 17.08 8.25
N ILE A 461 -1.12 17.61 8.45
CA ILE A 461 -0.95 19.01 8.87
C ILE A 461 -1.54 19.97 7.81
N ALA A 462 -1.32 19.70 6.52
CA ALA A 462 -1.83 20.53 5.44
C ALA A 462 -3.38 20.48 5.31
N LEU A 463 -3.99 19.33 5.61
CA LEU A 463 -5.41 19.08 5.40
C LEU A 463 -6.27 19.41 6.62
N VAL A 464 -5.74 19.21 7.84
CA VAL A 464 -6.50 19.35 9.10
C VAL A 464 -6.94 20.79 9.34
N GLU A 465 -6.18 21.77 8.83
CA GLU A 465 -6.56 23.18 8.89
C GLU A 465 -7.87 23.44 8.12
N ARG A 466 -8.06 22.78 6.98
CA ARG A 466 -9.23 22.96 6.09
C ARG A 466 -10.41 22.08 6.47
N THR A 467 -10.14 20.84 6.86
CA THR A 467 -11.17 19.81 7.04
C THR A 467 -11.58 19.59 8.51
N GLY A 468 -10.75 20.04 9.46
CA GLY A 468 -10.93 19.71 10.87
C GLY A 468 -10.72 18.24 11.19
N MET A 469 -11.25 17.79 12.32
CA MET A 469 -11.14 16.40 12.76
C MET A 469 -12.31 15.52 12.30
N THR A 470 -13.33 16.13 11.69
CA THR A 470 -14.61 15.47 11.34
C THR A 470 -14.44 14.22 10.45
N PRO A 471 -13.60 14.20 9.39
CA PRO A 471 -13.43 13.00 8.57
C PRO A 471 -12.91 11.80 9.38
N TYR A 472 -11.96 12.04 10.29
CA TYR A 472 -11.37 11.01 11.14
C TYR A 472 -12.35 10.51 12.22
N VAL A 473 -13.20 11.40 12.73
CA VAL A 473 -14.31 11.02 13.62
C VAL A 473 -15.25 10.04 12.92
N ILE A 474 -15.75 10.41 11.73
CA ILE A 474 -16.68 9.56 10.98
C ILE A 474 -16.04 8.21 10.72
N TYR A 475 -14.78 8.21 10.27
CA TYR A 475 -14.03 6.99 10.04
C TYR A 475 -13.96 6.10 11.29
N ARG A 476 -13.62 6.66 12.46
CA ARG A 476 -13.58 5.89 13.72
C ARG A 476 -14.93 5.30 14.11
N LEU A 477 -16.02 6.05 13.93
CA LEU A 477 -17.35 5.55 14.24
C LEU A 477 -17.73 4.37 13.33
N LEU A 478 -17.43 4.48 12.02
CA LEU A 478 -17.64 3.41 11.07
C LEU A 478 -16.78 2.18 11.39
N LEU A 479 -15.48 2.37 11.63
CA LEU A 479 -14.53 1.30 11.95
C LEU A 479 -14.94 0.55 13.23
N GLY A 480 -15.22 1.29 14.31
CA GLY A 480 -15.64 0.65 15.56
C GLY A 480 -16.98 -0.10 15.44
N THR A 481 -17.92 0.44 14.66
CA THR A 481 -19.19 -0.24 14.37
C THR A 481 -18.97 -1.51 13.53
N ALA A 482 -18.09 -1.45 12.53
CA ALA A 482 -17.71 -2.61 11.71
C ALA A 482 -17.05 -3.71 12.56
N LEU A 483 -16.14 -3.34 13.47
CA LEU A 483 -15.51 -4.30 14.39
C LEU A 483 -16.53 -5.00 15.29
N PHE A 484 -17.54 -4.27 15.79
CA PHE A 484 -18.63 -4.90 16.53
C PHE A 484 -19.48 -5.83 15.66
N ALA A 485 -19.79 -5.42 14.42
CA ALA A 485 -20.54 -6.25 13.50
C ALA A 485 -19.80 -7.57 13.20
N ILE A 486 -18.49 -7.50 12.95
CA ILE A 486 -17.64 -8.68 12.71
C ILE A 486 -17.58 -9.57 13.95
N TYR A 487 -17.46 -8.99 15.15
CA TYR A 487 -17.40 -9.77 16.40
C TYR A 487 -18.69 -10.53 16.73
N LEU A 488 -19.85 -10.03 16.28
CA LEU A 488 -21.16 -10.63 16.53
C LEU A 488 -21.58 -11.66 15.47
N LEU A 489 -20.86 -11.75 14.35
CA LEU A 489 -21.02 -12.75 13.29
C LEU A 489 -20.18 -13.99 13.59
#